data_AF-A0A1I7EY67-F1
#
_entry.id   AF-A0A1I7EY67-F1
#
_cell.length_a   1.000
_cell.length_b   1.000
_cell.length_c   1.000
_cell.angle_alpha   90.00
_cell.angle_beta   90.00
_cell.angle_gamma   90.00
#
_symmetry.space_group_name_H-M   'P 1'
#
loop_
_entity.id
_entity.type
_entity.pdbx_description
1 polymer ?
#
loop_
_entity_poly.entity_id
_entity_poly.type
_entity_poly.pdbx_seq_one_letter_code
_entity_poly.pdbx_strand_id
1 'polypeptide(L)'
;MERVVSNKIFFRKLPRFQFILPAVLIILPLFISCSGKGKSAKSYLVEAESALNEGNYSLAKLKIDSIKILFPRSFDEIKRGFELMQEVRMAENRRNIAYCDSMLAVNYKLLTEMLNDFTYVRDPQYQEFGDYVPKIYPLNSAFQQNGLRSAVSEKGQMYIESVYSGSLSHNRIKVATKDGSFAESLPVTSDGLNYRFSTLGATYEIVRFTGNDDNGVASFIYTFRESPITLTFIGRRSVTISLPDKAKRGIARSFELATLLQDIEKLKFEKGRSEALINYLESRRDN
;
A
#
# COMPACT_ATOMS: atom_id res chain seq x y z
N MET A 1 19.95 37.53 -26.80
CA MET A 1 19.16 38.37 -25.88
C MET A 1 18.57 37.44 -24.84
N GLU A 2 19.42 37.03 -23.90
CA GLU A 2 19.07 36.19 -22.76
C GLU A 2 18.28 37.00 -21.73
N ARG A 3 17.31 36.37 -21.07
CA ARG A 3 17.11 36.56 -19.63
C ARG A 3 16.32 35.38 -19.04
N VAL A 4 17.09 34.54 -18.38
CA VAL A 4 16.67 33.66 -17.29
C VAL A 4 16.04 34.51 -16.19
N VAL A 5 14.87 34.12 -15.69
CA VAL A 5 14.37 34.61 -14.39
C VAL A 5 14.15 33.43 -13.47
N SER A 6 15.11 33.31 -12.55
CA SER A 6 15.12 32.44 -11.39
C SER A 6 14.12 32.95 -10.35
N ASN A 7 13.21 32.09 -9.88
CA ASN A 7 12.42 32.35 -8.67
C ASN A 7 13.00 31.57 -7.50
N LYS A 8 13.93 32.21 -6.78
CA LYS A 8 14.34 31.82 -5.43
C LYS A 8 13.41 32.49 -4.42
N ILE A 9 12.71 31.70 -3.62
CA ILE A 9 11.90 32.17 -2.50
C ILE A 9 12.83 32.47 -1.31
N PHE A 10 12.74 33.70 -0.84
CA PHE A 10 13.57 34.31 0.20
C PHE A 10 12.91 34.09 1.57
N PHE A 11 13.52 33.29 2.45
CA PHE A 11 13.12 33.20 3.86
C PHE A 11 13.87 34.25 4.69
N ARG A 12 13.09 35.10 5.35
CA ARG A 12 13.51 36.27 6.13
C ARG A 12 14.06 35.81 7.50
N LYS A 13 15.27 36.24 7.85
CA LYS A 13 15.91 36.02 9.17
C LYS A 13 15.26 36.91 10.24
N LEU A 14 14.93 36.33 11.40
CA LEU A 14 14.54 37.03 12.63
C LEU A 14 15.80 37.44 13.43
N PRO A 15 15.77 38.57 14.17
CA PRO A 15 16.97 39.12 14.81
C PRO A 15 17.27 38.47 16.17
N ARG A 16 18.57 38.42 16.45
CA ARG A 16 19.21 37.97 17.69
C ARG A 16 18.91 38.93 18.83
N PHE A 17 18.46 38.40 19.98
CA PHE A 17 18.47 39.09 21.26
C PHE A 17 19.44 38.35 22.19
N GLN A 18 20.40 39.07 22.77
CA GLN A 18 21.50 38.53 23.57
C GLN A 18 21.65 39.40 24.82
N PHE A 19 21.41 38.85 26.01
CA PHE A 19 21.85 39.30 27.34
C PHE A 19 21.73 38.06 28.27
N ILE A 20 22.81 37.29 28.47
CA ILE A 20 23.74 37.28 29.63
C ILE A 20 23.12 36.77 30.96
N LEU A 21 23.56 35.54 31.32
CA LEU A 21 23.68 34.76 32.58
C LEU A 21 23.35 35.40 33.97
N PRO A 22 23.04 34.62 35.05
CA PRO A 22 23.80 33.41 35.44
C PRO A 22 23.08 32.19 36.07
N ALA A 23 23.74 31.04 35.88
CA ALA A 23 23.95 29.91 36.79
C ALA A 23 22.93 29.60 37.91
N VAL A 24 22.24 28.46 37.77
CA VAL A 24 22.08 27.50 38.87
C VAL A 24 22.33 26.09 38.34
N LEU A 25 23.51 25.60 38.68
CA LEU A 25 23.97 24.23 38.54
C LEU A 25 23.29 23.38 39.63
N ILE A 26 22.28 22.58 39.28
CA ILE A 26 21.88 21.43 40.11
C ILE A 26 22.33 20.18 39.37
N ILE A 27 23.59 19.83 39.56
CA ILE A 27 24.07 18.47 39.38
C ILE A 27 23.58 17.71 40.61
N LEU A 28 22.46 17.01 40.48
CA LEU A 28 22.11 15.94 41.40
C LEU A 28 22.80 14.67 40.86
N PRO A 29 23.81 14.09 41.54
CA PRO A 29 24.22 12.75 41.20
C PRO A 29 23.15 11.81 41.78
N LEU A 30 22.24 11.35 40.92
CA LEU A 30 21.46 10.16 41.20
C LEU A 30 22.41 8.95 41.14
N PHE A 31 23.22 8.77 42.18
CA PHE A 31 23.71 7.45 42.54
C PHE A 31 22.55 6.68 43.17
N ILE A 32 21.55 6.33 42.36
CA ILE A 32 20.75 5.15 42.65
C ILE A 32 21.70 4.00 42.35
N SER A 33 22.32 3.52 43.42
CA SER A 33 22.92 2.20 43.51
C SER A 33 21.86 1.22 43.03
N CYS A 34 21.96 0.84 41.75
CA CYS A 34 21.33 -0.36 41.26
C CYS A 34 22.07 -1.48 42.00
N SER A 35 21.50 -1.96 43.10
CA SER A 35 21.87 -3.25 43.70
C SER A 35 21.41 -4.35 42.74
N GLY A 36 21.96 -4.33 41.54
CA GLY A 36 21.75 -5.31 40.51
C GLY A 36 22.47 -6.56 40.96
N LYS A 37 21.76 -7.48 41.61
CA LYS A 37 22.08 -8.90 41.42
C LYS A 37 22.12 -9.09 39.91
N GLY A 38 23.32 -9.22 39.35
CA GLY A 38 23.50 -9.35 37.90
C GLY A 38 22.56 -10.43 37.41
N LYS A 39 21.69 -10.09 36.46
CA LYS A 39 20.81 -11.09 35.83
C LYS A 39 21.70 -12.21 35.26
N SER A 40 21.35 -13.46 35.52
CA SER A 40 22.10 -14.62 35.03
C SER A 40 21.54 -15.11 33.69
N ALA A 41 22.31 -15.90 32.94
CA ALA A 41 21.82 -16.58 31.73
C ALA A 41 20.50 -17.34 31.98
N LYS A 42 20.40 -18.02 33.13
CA LYS A 42 19.19 -18.72 33.58
C LYS A 42 17.99 -17.79 33.76
N SER A 43 18.19 -16.58 34.29
CA SER A 43 17.10 -15.60 34.40
C SER A 43 16.59 -15.13 33.05
N TYR A 44 17.47 -14.96 32.05
CA TYR A 44 17.06 -14.61 30.69
C TYR A 44 16.29 -15.76 30.01
N LEU A 45 16.66 -17.02 30.26
CA LEU A 45 15.87 -18.16 29.79
C LEU A 45 14.46 -18.17 30.38
N VAL A 46 14.34 -17.98 31.69
CA VAL A 46 13.02 -17.93 32.36
C VAL A 46 12.17 -16.77 31.81
N GLU A 47 12.78 -15.61 31.60
CA GLU A 47 12.09 -14.47 30.96
C GLU A 47 11.66 -14.78 29.52
N ALA A 48 12.47 -15.52 28.76
CA ALA A 48 12.11 -15.96 27.40
C ALA A 48 10.96 -16.97 27.38
N GLU A 49 10.96 -17.95 28.31
CA GLU A 49 9.88 -18.92 28.48
C GLU A 49 8.56 -18.22 28.89
N SER A 50 8.61 -17.27 29.82
CA SER A 50 7.44 -16.45 30.18
C SER A 50 6.90 -15.67 28.99
N ALA A 51 7.79 -15.00 28.24
CA ALA A 51 7.41 -14.24 27.06
C ALA A 51 6.79 -15.12 25.97
N LEU A 52 7.29 -16.36 25.78
CA LEU A 52 6.67 -17.34 24.88
C LEU A 52 5.24 -17.69 25.33
N ASN A 53 5.05 -17.99 26.61
CA ASN A 53 3.75 -18.35 27.18
C ASN A 53 2.74 -17.20 27.10
N GLU A 54 3.20 -15.96 27.19
CA GLU A 54 2.40 -14.74 27.01
C GLU A 54 2.15 -14.40 25.54
N GLY A 55 2.70 -15.17 24.58
CA GLY A 55 2.61 -14.89 23.15
C GLY A 55 3.45 -13.71 22.68
N ASN A 56 4.36 -13.19 23.51
CA ASN A 56 5.29 -12.12 23.18
C ASN A 56 6.56 -12.67 22.50
N TYR A 57 6.41 -13.16 21.28
CA TYR A 57 7.47 -13.83 20.54
C TYR A 57 8.69 -12.93 20.27
N SER A 58 8.49 -11.62 20.05
CA SER A 58 9.59 -10.67 19.87
C SER A 58 10.44 -10.53 21.13
N LEU A 59 9.81 -10.43 22.30
CA LEU A 59 10.53 -10.38 23.56
C LEU A 59 11.24 -11.71 23.84
N ALA A 60 10.59 -12.85 23.60
CA ALA A 60 11.20 -14.17 23.78
C ALA A 60 12.49 -14.32 22.95
N LYS A 61 12.44 -13.98 21.66
CA LYS A 61 13.63 -13.99 20.78
C LYS A 61 14.73 -13.06 21.28
N LEU A 62 14.39 -11.83 21.66
CA LEU A 62 15.35 -10.86 22.17
C LEU A 62 16.05 -11.37 23.43
N LYS A 63 15.31 -12.00 24.35
CA LYS A 63 15.87 -12.58 25.57
C LYS A 63 16.80 -13.75 25.27
N ILE A 64 16.44 -14.61 24.32
CA ILE A 64 17.29 -15.71 23.87
C ILE A 64 18.59 -15.19 23.24
N ASP A 65 18.50 -14.25 22.30
CA ASP A 65 19.68 -13.68 21.64
C ASP A 65 20.61 -12.99 22.65
N SER A 66 20.04 -12.35 23.67
CA SER A 66 20.79 -11.74 24.76
C SER A 66 21.63 -12.75 25.56
N ILE A 67 21.20 -14.01 25.70
CA ILE A 67 21.96 -15.04 26.44
C ILE A 67 23.32 -15.26 25.78
N LYS A 68 23.33 -15.46 24.46
CA LYS A 68 24.55 -15.70 23.69
C LYS A 68 25.52 -14.51 23.74
N ILE A 69 24.98 -13.29 23.74
CA ILE A 69 25.76 -12.05 23.75
C ILE A 69 26.34 -11.77 25.13
N LEU A 70 25.51 -11.85 26.18
CA LEU A 70 25.87 -11.43 27.54
C LEU A 70 26.58 -12.54 28.33
N PHE A 71 26.31 -13.81 28.01
CA PHE A 71 26.83 -14.97 28.74
C PHE A 71 27.44 -16.02 27.80
N PRO A 72 28.49 -15.68 27.02
CA PRO A 72 29.02 -16.56 25.96
C PRO A 72 29.63 -17.88 26.48
N ARG A 73 29.88 -18.01 27.79
CA ARG A 73 30.39 -19.23 28.44
C ARG A 73 29.31 -20.10 29.07
N SER A 74 28.05 -19.66 29.04
CA SER A 74 26.89 -20.39 29.57
C SER A 74 26.38 -21.37 28.52
N PHE A 75 27.17 -22.40 28.22
CA PHE A 75 26.91 -23.32 27.09
C PHE A 75 25.57 -24.07 27.23
N ASP A 76 25.21 -24.49 28.44
CA ASP A 76 23.95 -25.18 28.71
C ASP A 76 22.75 -24.26 28.43
N GLU A 77 22.80 -23.01 28.93
CA GLU A 77 21.74 -22.05 28.67
C GLU A 77 21.67 -21.60 27.22
N ILE A 78 22.82 -21.51 26.53
CA ILE A 78 22.86 -21.22 25.09
C ILE A 78 22.20 -22.36 24.30
N LYS A 79 22.51 -23.62 24.63
CA LYS A 79 21.91 -24.79 23.98
C LYS A 79 20.40 -24.80 24.18
N ARG A 80 19.93 -24.64 25.42
CA ARG A 80 18.49 -24.56 25.73
C ARG A 80 17.83 -23.35 25.06
N GLY A 81 18.54 -22.23 24.93
CA GLY A 81 18.09 -21.06 24.18
C GLY A 81 17.84 -21.37 22.70
N PHE A 82 18.68 -22.19 22.05
CA PHE A 82 18.46 -22.59 20.66
C PHE A 82 17.24 -23.48 20.46
N GLU A 83 16.99 -24.40 21.39
CA GLU A 83 15.79 -25.25 21.42
C GLU A 83 14.55 -24.38 21.60
N LEU A 84 14.54 -23.50 22.62
CA LEU A 84 13.46 -22.55 22.89
C LEU A 84 13.22 -21.61 21.70
N MET A 85 14.26 -21.18 20.99
CA MET A 85 14.12 -20.34 19.78
C MET A 85 13.32 -21.06 18.69
N GLN A 86 13.46 -22.37 18.53
CA GLN A 86 12.66 -23.11 17.54
C GLN A 86 11.20 -23.20 17.99
N GLU A 87 10.94 -23.41 19.28
CA GLU A 87 9.58 -23.39 19.83
C GLU A 87 8.91 -22.03 19.64
N VAL A 88 9.63 -20.94 19.93
CA VAL A 88 9.14 -19.56 19.72
C VAL A 88 8.79 -19.33 18.24
N ARG A 89 9.66 -19.74 17.32
CA ARG A 89 9.40 -19.61 15.87
C ARG A 89 8.21 -20.45 15.45
N MET A 90 8.08 -21.67 15.96
CA MET A 90 6.94 -22.55 15.65
C MET A 90 5.63 -21.93 16.13
N ALA A 91 5.59 -21.46 17.38
CA ALA A 91 4.41 -20.84 17.98
C ALA A 91 3.99 -19.54 17.25
N GLU A 92 4.95 -18.67 16.93
CA GLU A 92 4.70 -17.43 16.19
C GLU A 92 4.11 -17.71 14.79
N ASN A 93 4.70 -18.65 14.04
CA ASN A 93 4.20 -18.98 12.71
C ASN A 93 2.81 -19.62 12.76
N ARG A 94 2.53 -20.49 13.74
CA ARG A 94 1.19 -21.06 13.96
C ARG A 94 0.16 -19.96 14.26
N ARG A 95 0.51 -19.01 15.12
CA ARG A 95 -0.34 -17.84 15.40
C ARG A 95 -0.58 -17.01 14.15
N ASN A 96 0.44 -16.79 13.33
CA ASN A 96 0.31 -16.01 12.09
C ASN A 96 -0.60 -16.70 11.06
N ILE A 97 -0.50 -18.02 10.92
CA ILE A 97 -1.40 -18.81 10.06
C ILE A 97 -2.85 -18.65 10.53
N ALA A 98 -3.13 -18.85 11.82
CA ALA A 98 -4.47 -18.72 12.38
C ALA A 98 -5.05 -17.31 12.19
N TYR A 99 -4.23 -16.27 12.35
CA TYR A 99 -4.61 -14.90 12.05
C TYR A 99 -4.94 -14.71 10.57
N CYS A 100 -4.08 -15.18 9.66
CA CYS A 100 -4.28 -15.05 8.23
C CYS A 100 -5.55 -15.79 7.78
N ASP A 101 -5.82 -16.99 8.29
CA ASP A 101 -7.04 -17.74 7.99
C ASP A 101 -8.31 -16.99 8.40
N SER A 102 -8.30 -16.42 9.60
CA SER A 102 -9.41 -15.62 10.11
C SER A 102 -9.68 -14.40 9.22
N MET A 103 -8.63 -13.67 8.85
CA MET A 103 -8.75 -12.47 8.02
C MET A 103 -9.12 -12.80 6.56
N LEU A 104 -8.59 -13.90 6.01
CA LEU A 104 -8.97 -14.36 4.68
C LEU A 104 -10.46 -14.71 4.62
N ALA A 105 -11.00 -15.39 5.64
CA ALA A 105 -12.43 -15.70 5.71
C ALA A 105 -13.29 -14.43 5.69
N VAL A 106 -12.91 -13.41 6.47
CA VAL A 106 -13.59 -12.10 6.49
C VAL A 106 -13.50 -11.42 5.13
N ASN A 107 -12.30 -11.36 4.54
CA ASN A 107 -12.07 -10.67 3.28
C ASN A 107 -12.77 -11.36 2.10
N TYR A 108 -12.85 -12.69 2.06
CA TYR A 108 -13.60 -13.40 1.02
C TYR A 108 -15.10 -13.16 1.09
N LYS A 109 -15.65 -13.04 2.31
CA LYS A 109 -17.05 -12.66 2.49
C LYS A 109 -17.29 -11.26 1.92
N LEU A 110 -16.46 -10.29 2.30
CA LEU A 110 -16.54 -8.93 1.78
C LEU A 110 -16.36 -8.88 0.26
N LEU A 111 -15.42 -9.65 -0.29
CA LEU A 111 -15.20 -9.74 -1.74
C LEU A 111 -16.47 -10.21 -2.44
N THR A 112 -17.09 -11.28 -1.94
CA THR A 112 -18.34 -11.81 -2.48
C THR A 112 -19.45 -10.75 -2.49
N GLU A 113 -19.56 -9.97 -1.42
CA GLU A 113 -20.53 -8.88 -1.31
C GLU A 113 -20.24 -7.76 -2.33
N MET A 114 -18.99 -7.31 -2.40
CA MET A 114 -18.55 -6.24 -3.30
C MET A 114 -18.73 -6.61 -4.77
N LEU A 115 -18.43 -7.85 -5.17
CA LEU A 115 -18.54 -8.30 -6.56
C LEU A 115 -19.97 -8.22 -7.11
N ASN A 116 -21.00 -8.15 -6.25
CA ASN A 116 -22.38 -7.91 -6.71
C ASN A 116 -22.55 -6.57 -7.44
N ASP A 117 -21.69 -5.58 -7.14
CA ASP A 117 -21.67 -4.27 -7.80
C ASP A 117 -20.86 -4.25 -9.11
N PHE A 118 -20.28 -5.38 -9.52
CA PHE A 118 -19.43 -5.49 -10.70
C PHE A 118 -19.97 -6.51 -11.71
N THR A 119 -19.63 -6.27 -12.97
CA THR A 119 -19.78 -7.23 -14.06
C THR A 119 -18.39 -7.75 -14.39
N TYR A 120 -18.21 -9.08 -14.39
CA TYR A 120 -17.00 -9.70 -14.88
C TYR A 120 -17.02 -9.71 -16.42
N VAL A 121 -15.99 -9.15 -17.03
CA VAL A 121 -15.83 -9.05 -18.48
C VAL A 121 -14.53 -9.75 -18.85
N ARG A 122 -14.63 -10.76 -19.71
CA ARG A 122 -13.47 -11.50 -20.24
C ARG A 122 -13.74 -11.87 -21.68
N ASP A 123 -12.78 -11.60 -22.54
CA ASP A 123 -12.75 -12.20 -23.88
C ASP A 123 -11.88 -13.46 -23.85
N PRO A 124 -12.46 -14.67 -23.90
CA PRO A 124 -11.69 -15.91 -23.78
C PRO A 124 -10.75 -16.15 -24.97
N GLN A 125 -10.93 -15.45 -26.10
CA GLN A 125 -10.04 -15.59 -27.27
C GLN A 125 -8.74 -14.81 -27.09
N TYR A 126 -8.75 -13.73 -26.32
CA TYR A 126 -7.61 -12.82 -26.18
C TYR A 126 -7.10 -12.69 -24.73
N GLN A 127 -7.88 -13.12 -23.74
CA GLN A 127 -7.62 -12.86 -22.33
C GLN A 127 -7.63 -14.14 -21.49
N GLU A 128 -6.51 -14.38 -20.80
CA GLU A 128 -6.39 -15.42 -19.78
C GLU A 128 -7.24 -15.09 -18.54
N PHE A 129 -7.25 -13.82 -18.14
CA PHE A 129 -7.99 -13.29 -16.98
C PHE A 129 -8.92 -12.16 -17.41
N GLY A 130 -10.05 -12.04 -16.73
CA GLY A 130 -11.01 -10.96 -16.97
C GLY A 130 -10.82 -9.76 -16.06
N ASP A 131 -11.66 -8.76 -16.28
CA ASP A 131 -11.76 -7.54 -15.52
C ASP A 131 -13.13 -7.41 -14.84
N TYR A 132 -13.15 -6.93 -13.60
CA TYR A 132 -14.35 -6.49 -12.90
C TYR A 132 -14.64 -5.03 -13.22
N VAL A 133 -15.76 -4.80 -13.90
CA VAL A 133 -16.23 -3.47 -14.32
C VAL A 133 -17.40 -3.02 -13.43
N PRO A 134 -17.38 -1.82 -12.83
CA PRO A 134 -18.49 -1.32 -12.02
C PRO A 134 -19.81 -1.23 -12.81
N LYS A 135 -20.88 -1.86 -12.32
CA LYS A 135 -22.22 -1.83 -12.95
C LYS A 135 -22.82 -0.43 -13.04
N ILE A 136 -22.44 0.46 -12.13
CA ILE A 136 -22.90 1.85 -12.11
C ILE A 136 -22.36 2.68 -13.29
N TYR A 137 -21.24 2.26 -13.87
CA TYR A 137 -20.61 2.95 -14.99
C TYR A 137 -19.94 1.96 -15.97
N PRO A 138 -20.74 1.17 -16.72
CA PRO A 138 -20.21 0.15 -17.65
C PRO A 138 -19.41 0.77 -18.79
N LEU A 139 -18.38 0.05 -19.27
CA LEU A 139 -17.46 0.53 -20.33
C LEU A 139 -18.20 1.02 -21.58
N ASN A 140 -19.28 0.32 -21.97
CA ASN A 140 -20.08 0.55 -23.17
C ASN A 140 -20.77 1.93 -23.12
N SER A 141 -21.36 2.25 -21.97
CA SER A 141 -22.04 3.53 -21.76
C SER A 141 -21.07 4.71 -21.65
N ALA A 142 -19.84 4.43 -21.19
CA ALA A 142 -18.79 5.43 -21.03
C ALA A 142 -18.19 5.92 -22.36
N PHE A 143 -18.41 5.23 -23.49
CA PHE A 143 -17.95 5.72 -24.80
C PHE A 143 -18.73 6.94 -25.31
N GLN A 144 -19.94 7.18 -24.79
CA GLN A 144 -20.83 8.23 -25.30
C GLN A 144 -20.47 9.63 -24.77
N GLN A 145 -19.52 9.75 -23.84
CA GLN A 145 -19.15 11.01 -23.23
C GLN A 145 -17.67 11.08 -22.88
N ASN A 146 -17.10 12.28 -22.94
CA ASN A 146 -15.75 12.52 -22.46
C ASN A 146 -15.70 12.27 -20.95
N GLY A 147 -14.74 11.47 -20.46
CA GLY A 147 -14.64 11.18 -19.04
C GLY A 147 -13.59 10.14 -18.70
N LEU A 148 -13.70 9.61 -17.48
CA LEU A 148 -12.90 8.50 -16.97
C LEU A 148 -13.80 7.29 -16.69
N ARG A 149 -13.32 6.09 -16.97
CA ARG A 149 -13.91 4.82 -16.54
C ARG A 149 -12.85 3.95 -15.88
N SER A 150 -13.25 2.92 -15.14
CA SER A 150 -12.32 2.05 -14.41
C SER A 150 -12.70 0.59 -14.51
N ALA A 151 -11.72 -0.27 -14.29
CA ALA A 151 -11.92 -1.67 -13.99
C ALA A 151 -10.79 -2.18 -13.09
N VAL A 152 -10.99 -3.38 -12.54
CA VAL A 152 -10.00 -4.09 -11.73
C VAL A 152 -9.79 -5.46 -12.34
N SER A 153 -8.56 -5.81 -12.68
CA SER A 153 -8.28 -7.16 -13.16
C SER A 153 -8.54 -8.18 -12.06
N GLU A 154 -8.77 -9.43 -12.44
CA GLU A 154 -8.92 -10.54 -11.51
C GLU A 154 -7.71 -10.70 -10.56
N LYS A 155 -6.54 -10.19 -10.97
CA LYS A 155 -5.30 -10.16 -10.16
C LYS A 155 -5.22 -8.95 -9.21
N GLY A 156 -6.26 -8.13 -9.09
CA GLY A 156 -6.29 -6.96 -8.21
C GLY A 156 -5.59 -5.72 -8.76
N GLN A 157 -5.21 -5.71 -10.04
CA GLN A 157 -4.63 -4.52 -10.68
C GLN A 157 -5.76 -3.62 -11.20
N MET A 158 -5.93 -2.46 -10.57
CA MET A 158 -6.82 -1.42 -11.06
C MET A 158 -6.19 -0.68 -12.24
N TYR A 159 -7.04 -0.22 -13.16
CA TYR A 159 -6.71 0.81 -14.14
C TYR A 159 -7.85 1.83 -14.29
N ILE A 160 -7.47 3.03 -14.74
CA ILE A 160 -8.39 4.07 -15.20
C ILE A 160 -8.17 4.27 -16.69
N GLU A 161 -9.25 4.42 -17.44
CA GLU A 161 -9.21 4.83 -18.84
C GLU A 161 -9.84 6.20 -19.02
N SER A 162 -9.10 7.11 -19.64
CA SER A 162 -9.69 8.31 -20.20
C SER A 162 -10.34 7.99 -21.53
N VAL A 163 -11.53 8.54 -21.77
CA VAL A 163 -12.23 8.47 -23.05
C VAL A 163 -12.47 9.90 -23.51
N TYR A 164 -11.98 10.23 -24.70
CA TYR A 164 -12.14 11.55 -25.30
C TYR A 164 -12.63 11.42 -26.75
N SER A 165 -13.78 12.02 -27.05
CA SER A 165 -14.31 12.18 -28.40
C SER A 165 -13.68 13.42 -29.05
N GLY A 166 -12.87 13.18 -30.06
CA GLY A 166 -12.13 14.17 -30.82
C GLY A 166 -10.65 13.81 -30.96
N SER A 167 -9.86 14.77 -31.42
CA SER A 167 -8.40 14.63 -31.54
C SER A 167 -7.70 15.63 -30.64
N LEU A 168 -7.00 15.12 -29.63
CA LEU A 168 -6.25 15.89 -28.63
C LEU A 168 -4.79 15.42 -28.55
N SER A 169 -4.52 14.20 -29.02
CA SER A 169 -3.33 13.41 -28.77
C SER A 169 -2.96 13.43 -27.29
N HIS A 170 -3.95 13.25 -26.42
CA HIS A 170 -3.68 13.23 -24.99
C HIS A 170 -2.94 11.96 -24.58
N ASN A 171 -2.11 12.12 -23.56
CA ASN A 171 -1.34 11.04 -22.94
C ASN A 171 -1.23 11.20 -21.42
N ARG A 172 -1.84 12.25 -20.86
CA ARG A 172 -1.91 12.54 -19.43
C ARG A 172 -3.31 13.01 -19.07
N ILE A 173 -3.66 12.82 -17.81
CA ILE A 173 -4.84 13.39 -17.19
C ILE A 173 -4.49 14.06 -15.87
N LYS A 174 -5.21 15.13 -15.54
CA LYS A 174 -5.15 15.78 -14.24
C LYS A 174 -6.55 15.89 -13.64
N VAL A 175 -6.69 15.52 -12.38
CA VAL A 175 -7.92 15.72 -11.61
C VAL A 175 -7.69 16.76 -10.52
N ALA A 176 -8.64 17.68 -10.33
CA ALA A 176 -8.49 18.75 -9.36
C ALA A 176 -9.81 19.11 -8.68
N THR A 177 -9.74 19.41 -7.39
CA THR A 177 -10.82 20.00 -6.59
C THR A 177 -10.79 21.52 -6.67
N LYS A 178 -11.89 22.16 -6.24
CA LYS A 178 -12.04 23.64 -6.31
C LYS A 178 -11.02 24.40 -5.48
N ASP A 179 -10.51 23.81 -4.40
CA ASP A 179 -9.50 24.38 -3.51
C ASP A 179 -8.08 24.36 -4.10
N GLY A 180 -7.90 23.80 -5.30
CA GLY A 180 -6.62 23.72 -5.99
C GLY A 180 -5.82 22.46 -5.68
N SER A 181 -6.31 21.56 -4.81
CA SER A 181 -5.72 20.23 -4.62
C SER A 181 -5.88 19.41 -5.90
N PHE A 182 -4.85 18.64 -6.29
CA PHE A 182 -4.88 17.88 -7.55
C PHE A 182 -3.99 16.64 -7.53
N ALA A 183 -4.25 15.73 -8.46
CA ALA A 183 -3.36 14.64 -8.87
C ALA A 183 -3.25 14.62 -10.40
N GLU A 184 -2.08 14.25 -10.92
CA GLU A 184 -1.80 14.17 -12.36
C GLU A 184 -1.10 12.86 -12.67
N SER A 185 -1.56 12.18 -13.73
CA SER A 185 -0.99 10.91 -14.19
C SER A 185 0.42 11.11 -14.77
N LEU A 186 1.22 10.04 -14.84
CA LEU A 186 2.40 10.06 -15.69
C LEU A 186 2.00 10.03 -17.17
N PRO A 187 2.90 10.43 -18.09
CA PRO A 187 2.65 10.31 -19.53
C PRO A 187 2.61 8.85 -19.97
N VAL A 188 1.53 8.44 -20.62
CA VAL A 188 1.39 7.11 -21.24
C VAL A 188 1.66 7.19 -22.74
N THR A 189 2.82 6.69 -23.14
CA THR A 189 3.27 6.68 -24.55
C THR A 189 3.30 5.31 -25.19
N SER A 190 2.97 4.24 -24.45
CA SER A 190 2.92 2.88 -24.98
C SER A 190 1.70 2.71 -25.90
N ASP A 191 1.92 2.21 -27.12
CA ASP A 191 0.87 2.03 -28.15
C ASP A 191 -0.23 1.05 -27.70
N GLY A 192 0.09 0.12 -26.79
CA GLY A 192 -0.88 -0.81 -26.20
C GLY A 192 -1.72 -0.23 -25.06
N LEU A 193 -1.52 1.03 -24.70
CA LEU A 193 -2.28 1.73 -23.65
C LEU A 193 -2.86 3.05 -24.15
N ASN A 194 -2.58 3.42 -25.40
CA ASN A 194 -3.01 4.68 -26.01
C ASN A 194 -3.61 4.42 -27.38
N TYR A 195 -4.94 4.29 -27.42
CA TYR A 195 -5.69 3.92 -28.60
C TYR A 195 -6.34 5.14 -29.24
N ARG A 196 -6.20 5.25 -30.57
CA ARG A 196 -6.89 6.27 -31.36
C ARG A 196 -7.57 5.57 -32.53
N PHE A 197 -8.88 5.80 -32.67
CA PHE A 197 -9.64 5.20 -33.76
C PHE A 197 -10.75 6.13 -34.20
N SER A 198 -11.22 5.94 -35.43
CA SER A 198 -12.34 6.69 -35.99
C SER A 198 -13.43 5.75 -36.44
N THR A 199 -14.67 6.18 -36.22
CA THR A 199 -15.89 5.58 -36.76
C THR A 199 -16.46 6.50 -37.84
N LEU A 200 -17.53 6.10 -38.52
CA LEU A 200 -18.15 6.90 -39.60
C LEU A 200 -18.59 8.32 -39.19
N GLY A 201 -18.72 8.62 -37.89
CA GLY A 201 -19.16 9.94 -37.40
C GLY A 201 -18.31 10.58 -36.29
N ALA A 202 -17.29 9.90 -35.75
CA ALA A 202 -16.49 10.43 -34.64
C ALA A 202 -15.11 9.77 -34.52
N THR A 203 -14.13 10.55 -34.07
CA THR A 203 -12.80 10.08 -33.63
C THR A 203 -12.78 9.95 -32.12
N TYR A 204 -12.12 8.92 -31.60
CA TYR A 204 -11.96 8.67 -30.18
C TYR A 204 -10.49 8.47 -29.81
N GLU A 205 -10.12 8.96 -28.64
CA GLU A 205 -8.85 8.70 -27.98
C GLU A 205 -9.11 8.06 -26.63
N ILE A 206 -8.47 6.92 -26.37
CA ILE A 206 -8.56 6.20 -25.11
C ILE A 206 -7.17 5.97 -24.57
N VAL A 207 -6.91 6.41 -23.34
CA VAL A 207 -5.63 6.20 -22.68
C VAL A 207 -5.85 5.47 -21.37
N ARG A 208 -5.18 4.33 -21.21
CA ARG A 208 -5.21 3.50 -20.00
C ARG A 208 -4.05 3.86 -19.09
N PHE A 209 -4.36 4.25 -17.87
CA PHE A 209 -3.44 4.53 -16.78
C PHE A 209 -3.52 3.39 -15.77
N THR A 210 -2.40 2.69 -15.56
CA THR A 210 -2.31 1.53 -14.67
C THR A 210 -0.95 1.50 -13.98
N GLY A 211 -0.85 0.82 -12.84
CA GLY A 211 0.38 0.78 -12.06
C GLY A 211 0.90 2.19 -11.76
N ASN A 212 2.16 2.45 -12.12
CA ASN A 212 2.81 3.74 -11.88
C ASN A 212 2.21 4.89 -12.73
N ASP A 213 1.58 4.58 -13.87
CA ASP A 213 1.08 5.61 -14.77
C ASP A 213 -0.11 6.38 -14.21
N ASP A 214 -0.91 5.76 -13.33
CA ASP A 214 -2.01 6.42 -12.62
C ASP A 214 -1.50 7.55 -11.70
N ASN A 215 -0.34 7.38 -11.08
CA ASN A 215 0.31 8.35 -10.19
C ASN A 215 -0.62 8.95 -9.12
N GLY A 216 -1.53 8.14 -8.58
CA GLY A 216 -2.44 8.55 -7.50
C GLY A 216 -3.69 9.30 -7.97
N VAL A 217 -3.99 9.32 -9.27
CA VAL A 217 -5.25 9.87 -9.78
C VAL A 217 -6.45 9.08 -9.22
N ALA A 218 -6.38 7.74 -9.21
CA ALA A 218 -7.43 6.90 -8.65
C ALA A 218 -7.68 7.17 -7.16
N SER A 219 -6.60 7.21 -6.36
CA SER A 219 -6.69 7.45 -4.91
C SER A 219 -7.17 8.88 -4.59
N PHE A 220 -6.78 9.86 -5.40
CA PHE A 220 -7.30 11.23 -5.30
C PHE A 220 -8.82 11.26 -5.54
N ILE A 221 -9.30 10.63 -6.61
CA ILE A 221 -10.75 10.58 -6.91
C ILE A 221 -11.50 9.87 -5.78
N TYR A 222 -10.96 8.75 -5.27
CA TYR A 222 -11.55 8.05 -4.12
C TYR A 222 -11.63 8.94 -2.88
N THR A 223 -10.56 9.67 -2.56
CA THR A 223 -10.47 10.55 -1.39
C THR A 223 -11.46 11.72 -1.47
N PHE A 224 -11.57 12.35 -2.64
CA PHE A 224 -12.42 13.52 -2.86
C PHE A 224 -13.75 13.20 -3.56
N ARG A 225 -14.20 11.93 -3.52
CA ARG A 225 -15.37 11.46 -4.28
C ARG A 225 -16.67 12.23 -4.00
N GLU A 226 -16.83 12.75 -2.80
CA GLU A 226 -17.99 13.56 -2.40
C GLU A 226 -17.90 15.03 -2.85
N SER A 227 -16.72 15.49 -3.28
CA SER A 227 -16.50 16.84 -3.78
C SER A 227 -16.68 16.94 -5.30
N PRO A 228 -16.97 18.14 -5.84
CA PRO A 228 -16.81 18.39 -7.27
C PRO A 228 -15.35 18.25 -7.68
N ILE A 229 -15.10 17.43 -8.72
CA ILE A 229 -13.78 17.20 -9.30
C ILE A 229 -13.84 17.61 -10.77
N THR A 230 -12.81 18.33 -11.22
CA THR A 230 -12.57 18.60 -12.65
C THR A 230 -11.58 17.60 -13.20
N LEU A 231 -11.78 17.18 -14.45
CA LEU A 231 -10.88 16.35 -15.23
C LEU A 231 -10.29 17.19 -16.35
N THR A 232 -8.96 17.23 -16.45
CA THR A 232 -8.24 17.87 -17.56
C THR A 232 -7.51 16.80 -18.36
N PHE A 233 -7.82 16.70 -19.64
CA PHE A 233 -7.07 15.92 -20.61
C PHE A 233 -5.90 16.75 -21.11
N ILE A 234 -4.68 16.20 -21.07
CA ILE A 234 -3.45 16.92 -21.42
C ILE A 234 -2.80 16.25 -22.63
N GLY A 235 -2.75 16.97 -23.75
CA GLY A 235 -2.13 16.56 -25.02
C GLY A 235 -1.53 17.75 -25.76
N ARG A 236 -1.79 17.89 -27.07
CA ARG A 236 -1.38 19.07 -27.86
C ARG A 236 -1.96 20.38 -27.33
N ARG A 237 -3.16 20.29 -26.77
CA ARG A 237 -3.82 21.32 -25.96
C ARG A 237 -4.40 20.64 -24.72
N SER A 238 -4.92 21.45 -23.79
CA SER A 238 -5.64 20.92 -22.63
C SER A 238 -7.14 21.17 -22.77
N VAL A 239 -7.95 20.21 -22.37
CA VAL A 239 -9.42 20.33 -22.31
C VAL A 239 -9.87 19.91 -20.92
N THR A 240 -10.65 20.77 -20.25
CA THR A 240 -11.15 20.52 -18.90
C THR A 240 -12.66 20.35 -18.91
N ILE A 241 -13.14 19.34 -18.20
CA ILE A 241 -14.57 19.06 -17.97
C ILE A 241 -14.82 18.79 -16.49
N SER A 242 -16.09 18.84 -16.06
CA SER A 242 -16.47 18.29 -14.75
C SER A 242 -16.46 16.76 -14.82
N LEU A 243 -15.88 16.09 -13.82
CA LEU A 243 -15.89 14.64 -13.73
C LEU A 243 -17.29 14.16 -13.30
N PRO A 244 -18.00 13.35 -14.10
CA PRO A 244 -19.34 12.90 -13.77
C PRO A 244 -19.39 12.08 -12.48
N ASP A 245 -20.48 12.21 -11.72
CA ASP A 245 -20.64 11.53 -10.44
C ASP A 245 -20.60 9.98 -10.56
N LYS A 246 -21.20 9.42 -11.62
CA LYS A 246 -21.12 7.97 -11.90
C LYS A 246 -19.68 7.51 -12.13
N ALA A 247 -18.84 8.32 -12.78
CA ALA A 247 -17.42 8.02 -12.98
C ALA A 247 -16.67 8.05 -11.65
N LYS A 248 -16.88 9.08 -10.80
CA LYS A 248 -16.30 9.14 -9.45
C LYS A 248 -16.65 7.90 -8.62
N ARG A 249 -17.94 7.53 -8.58
CA ARG A 249 -18.42 6.35 -7.84
C ARG A 249 -17.90 5.04 -8.41
N GLY A 250 -17.81 4.91 -9.74
CA GLY A 250 -17.22 3.73 -10.40
C GLY A 250 -15.75 3.56 -10.03
N ILE A 251 -14.97 4.65 -10.09
CA ILE A 251 -13.54 4.66 -9.73
C ILE A 251 -13.36 4.35 -8.24
N ALA A 252 -14.18 4.94 -7.36
CA ALA A 252 -14.13 4.66 -5.93
C ALA A 252 -14.37 3.18 -5.62
N ARG A 253 -15.40 2.57 -6.22
CA ARG A 253 -15.68 1.13 -6.08
C ARG A 253 -14.52 0.27 -6.59
N SER A 254 -13.98 0.60 -7.77
CA SER A 254 -12.80 -0.10 -8.31
C SER A 254 -11.59 0.00 -7.38
N PHE A 255 -11.36 1.16 -6.77
CA PHE A 255 -10.26 1.38 -5.82
C PHE A 255 -10.42 0.52 -4.56
N GLU A 256 -11.62 0.47 -3.99
CA GLU A 256 -11.94 -0.39 -2.85
C GLU A 256 -11.73 -1.87 -3.18
N LEU A 257 -12.23 -2.33 -4.34
CA LEU A 257 -12.10 -3.73 -4.78
C LEU A 257 -10.62 -4.11 -4.99
N ALA A 258 -9.84 -3.25 -5.65
CA ALA A 258 -8.42 -3.48 -5.87
C ALA A 258 -7.64 -3.57 -4.55
N THR A 259 -7.97 -2.69 -3.60
CA THR A 259 -7.36 -2.72 -2.25
C THR A 259 -7.66 -4.04 -1.54
N LEU A 260 -8.93 -4.47 -1.55
CA LEU A 260 -9.32 -5.75 -0.93
C LEU A 260 -8.62 -6.96 -1.56
N LEU A 261 -8.52 -7.00 -2.90
CA LEU A 261 -7.81 -8.08 -3.58
C LEU A 261 -6.31 -8.09 -3.24
N GLN A 262 -5.67 -6.92 -3.14
CA GLN A 262 -4.28 -6.82 -2.70
C GLN A 262 -4.09 -7.29 -1.24
N ASP A 263 -5.02 -6.96 -0.35
CA ASP A 263 -4.99 -7.43 1.04
C ASP A 263 -5.14 -8.96 1.12
N ILE A 264 -6.02 -9.56 0.32
CA ILE A 264 -6.15 -11.02 0.20
C ILE A 264 -4.84 -11.66 -0.27
N GLU A 265 -4.22 -11.13 -1.33
CA GLU A 265 -2.97 -11.67 -1.85
C GLU A 265 -1.82 -11.54 -0.83
N LYS A 266 -1.76 -10.42 -0.11
CA LYS A 266 -0.80 -10.24 0.98
C LYS A 266 -1.01 -11.26 2.09
N LEU A 267 -2.25 -11.50 2.53
CA LEU A 267 -2.56 -12.49 3.56
C LEU A 267 -2.20 -13.91 3.11
N LYS A 268 -2.48 -14.28 1.84
CA LYS A 268 -2.06 -15.58 1.28
C LYS A 268 -0.54 -15.72 1.31
N PHE A 269 0.19 -14.69 0.89
CA PHE A 269 1.65 -14.70 0.89
C PHE A 269 2.21 -14.88 2.30
N GLU A 270 1.69 -14.13 3.27
CA GLU A 270 2.12 -14.20 4.68
C GLU A 270 1.82 -15.55 5.33
N LYS A 271 0.65 -16.13 5.02
CA LYS A 271 0.30 -17.49 5.42
C LYS A 271 1.27 -18.51 4.82
N GLY A 272 1.46 -18.51 3.50
CA GLY A 272 2.34 -19.44 2.81
C GLY A 272 3.79 -19.34 3.28
N ARG A 273 4.27 -18.12 3.59
CA ARG A 273 5.58 -17.90 4.22
C ARG A 273 5.67 -18.56 5.59
N SER A 274 4.63 -18.43 6.40
CA SER A 274 4.59 -19.03 7.74
C SER A 274 4.54 -20.56 7.68
N GLU A 275 3.77 -21.13 6.74
CA GLU A 275 3.70 -22.58 6.49
C GLU A 275 5.05 -23.14 6.02
N ALA A 276 5.71 -22.47 5.08
CA ALA A 276 7.04 -22.87 4.61
C ALA A 276 8.07 -22.88 5.75
N LEU A 277 8.01 -21.90 6.65
CA LEU A 277 8.89 -21.85 7.83
C LEU A 277 8.60 -22.99 8.80
N ILE A 278 7.34 -23.34 9.04
CA ILE A 278 6.98 -24.50 9.87
C ILE A 278 7.53 -25.79 9.26
N ASN A 279 7.27 -26.04 7.97
CA ASN A 279 7.73 -27.24 7.28
C ASN A 279 9.26 -27.39 7.34
N TYR A 280 9.97 -26.27 7.18
CA TYR A 280 11.41 -26.23 7.33
C TYR A 280 11.87 -26.58 8.75
N LEU A 281 11.23 -26.02 9.78
CA LEU A 281 11.56 -26.33 11.19
C LEU A 281 11.28 -27.79 11.55
N GLU A 282 10.22 -28.37 11.00
CA GLU A 282 9.86 -29.78 11.22
C GLU A 282 10.86 -30.71 10.53
N SER A 283 11.23 -30.45 9.26
CA SER A 283 12.25 -31.24 8.56
C SER A 283 13.64 -31.23 9.23
N ARG A 284 13.95 -30.18 10.01
CA ARG A 284 15.19 -30.03 10.77
C ARG A 284 15.17 -30.80 12.10
N ARG A 285 13.99 -31.16 12.61
CA ARG A 285 13.82 -31.91 13.85
C ARG A 285 13.90 -33.42 13.62
N ASP A 286 13.56 -33.86 12.41
CA ASP A 286 13.54 -35.26 12.01
C ASP A 286 14.91 -35.75 11.46
N ASN A 287 15.90 -34.85 11.37
CA ASN A 287 17.30 -35.12 11.01
C ASN A 287 18.24 -34.89 12.21
#